data_AF-A0AAI9K4U8-F1
#
_entry.id   AF-A0AAI9K4U8-F1
#
_cell.length_a   1.000
_cell.length_b   1.000
_cell.length_c   1.000
_cell.angle_alpha   90.00
_cell.angle_beta   90.00
_cell.angle_gamma   90.00
#
_symmetry.space_group_name_H-M   'P 1'
#
loop_
_entity.id
_entity.type
_entity.pdbx_description
1 polymer ?
#
loop_
_entity_poly.entity_id
_entity_poly.type
_entity_poly.pdbx_seq_one_letter_code
_entity_poly.pdbx_strand_id
1 'polypeptide(L)'
;MKKIIKNLAYLCVLTMTLLCSGCGEEQVTISGNSEENVTEKVSQQGAEEAGADESLTIHSETPEYITVFVCGAVKNEGVYELEAGSRANDGLEAAGGFSDDADTVAVNLADVLEDGQKLYFPVGGEQLPDESKAGTDASEQRLVNINSADAAELMTLPGIGETKASQIVEYRRKNGAFACKDDLKNVSGIGDSIYEKLETYISTE
;
A
#
# COMPACT_ATOMS: atom_id res chain seq x y z
N MET A 1 0.70 23.17 -50.42
CA MET A 1 0.34 24.02 -49.25
C MET A 1 -1.08 24.61 -49.31
N LYS A 2 -1.64 25.02 -50.47
CA LYS A 2 -3.00 25.58 -50.54
C LYS A 2 -4.17 24.59 -50.37
N LYS A 3 -3.93 23.28 -50.41
CA LYS A 3 -4.98 22.24 -50.21
C LYS A 3 -5.18 21.83 -48.75
N ILE A 4 -4.18 22.03 -47.88
CA ILE A 4 -4.25 21.64 -46.46
C ILE A 4 -5.11 22.63 -45.65
N ILE A 5 -5.07 23.91 -46.02
CA ILE A 5 -5.84 24.98 -45.34
C ILE A 5 -7.36 24.84 -45.59
N LYS A 6 -7.78 24.29 -46.75
CA LYS A 6 -9.21 24.07 -47.04
C LYS A 6 -9.83 22.93 -46.21
N ASN A 7 -9.06 21.89 -45.87
CA ASN A 7 -9.54 20.81 -45.00
C ASN A 7 -9.55 21.21 -43.51
N LEU A 8 -8.68 22.14 -43.10
CA LEU A 8 -8.64 22.68 -41.75
C LEU A 8 -9.82 23.61 -41.44
N ALA A 9 -10.31 24.34 -42.45
CA ALA A 9 -11.51 25.18 -42.30
C ALA A 9 -12.82 24.36 -42.27
N TYR A 10 -12.87 23.19 -42.91
CA TYR A 10 -14.07 22.33 -42.92
C TYR A 10 -14.21 21.50 -41.62
N LEU A 11 -13.09 21.19 -40.96
CA LEU A 11 -13.08 20.45 -39.69
C LEU A 11 -13.54 21.32 -38.50
N CYS A 12 -13.30 22.63 -38.53
CA CYS A 12 -13.75 23.56 -37.49
C CYS A 12 -15.25 23.93 -37.56
N VAL A 13 -15.93 23.71 -38.69
CA VAL A 13 -17.38 23.98 -38.84
C VAL A 13 -18.23 22.75 -38.48
N LEU A 14 -17.63 21.55 -38.43
CA LEU A 14 -18.33 20.31 -38.08
C LEU A 14 -18.38 20.03 -36.57
N THR A 15 -17.60 20.74 -35.74
CA THR A 15 -17.60 20.59 -34.28
C THR A 15 -18.52 21.58 -33.56
N MET A 16 -19.23 22.46 -34.29
CA MET A 16 -20.05 23.54 -33.74
C MET A 16 -21.58 23.32 -33.91
N THR A 17 -22.02 22.07 -34.10
CA THR A 17 -23.45 21.72 -34.25
C THR A 17 -23.90 20.55 -33.36
N LEU A 18 -23.23 20.28 -32.23
CA LEU A 18 -23.62 19.22 -31.30
C LEU A 18 -23.83 19.71 -29.85
N LEU A 19 -24.41 20.90 -29.69
CA LEU A 19 -24.96 21.40 -28.44
C LEU A 19 -26.36 21.94 -28.73
N CYS A 20 -27.33 21.05 -28.76
CA CYS A 20 -28.76 21.29 -28.52
C CYS A 20 -29.54 20.00 -28.80
N SER A 21 -30.00 19.31 -27.75
CA SER A 21 -31.37 18.77 -27.59
C SER A 21 -31.38 17.61 -26.61
N GLY A 22 -32.23 17.70 -25.58
CA GLY A 22 -32.78 16.51 -24.94
C GLY A 22 -32.90 16.54 -23.42
N CYS A 23 -33.75 17.41 -22.87
CA CYS A 23 -34.49 17.05 -21.66
C CYS A 23 -35.41 15.87 -22.00
N GLY A 24 -35.30 14.78 -21.24
CA GLY A 24 -36.16 13.61 -21.33
C GLY A 24 -36.60 13.22 -19.92
N GLU A 25 -37.81 13.64 -19.58
CA GLU A 25 -38.62 13.27 -18.43
C GLU A 25 -39.28 11.92 -18.74
N GLU A 26 -39.17 10.92 -17.86
CA GLU A 26 -40.06 9.75 -17.91
C GLU A 26 -40.62 9.42 -16.53
N GLN A 27 -41.94 9.35 -16.51
CA GLN A 27 -42.82 9.12 -15.38
C GLN A 27 -42.71 7.71 -14.83
N VAL A 28 -42.85 7.59 -13.51
CA VAL A 28 -43.51 6.42 -12.91
C VAL A 28 -44.65 6.92 -12.03
N THR A 29 -45.86 6.82 -12.59
CA THR A 29 -47.13 6.86 -11.86
C THR A 29 -47.52 5.41 -11.64
N ILE A 30 -47.75 4.95 -10.40
CA ILE A 30 -48.95 4.20 -9.94
C ILE A 30 -48.99 4.24 -8.39
N SER A 31 -49.96 5.01 -7.91
CA SER A 31 -50.93 4.78 -6.83
C SER A 31 -50.64 3.83 -5.64
N GLY A 32 -50.91 4.35 -4.44
CA GLY A 32 -51.76 3.63 -3.47
C GLY A 32 -51.51 3.91 -1.98
N ASN A 33 -52.36 4.77 -1.39
CA ASN A 33 -52.73 4.89 0.03
C ASN A 33 -51.62 5.17 1.07
N SER A 34 -51.76 6.01 2.09
CA SER A 34 -52.93 6.52 2.85
C SER A 34 -52.40 7.61 3.81
N GLU A 35 -53.22 8.65 4.04
CA GLU A 35 -53.58 9.32 5.33
C GLU A 35 -52.47 9.40 6.42
N GLU A 36 -52.05 10.51 7.04
CA GLU A 36 -52.66 11.70 7.65
C GLU A 36 -51.54 12.74 7.84
N ASN A 37 -51.68 14.02 7.49
CA ASN A 37 -52.17 15.11 8.34
C ASN A 37 -51.43 15.31 9.68
N VAL A 38 -50.40 16.18 9.72
CA VAL A 38 -50.19 17.09 10.86
C VAL A 38 -49.76 18.47 10.36
N THR A 39 -50.40 19.44 10.98
CA THR A 39 -50.58 20.83 10.60
C THR A 39 -49.61 21.73 11.38
N GLU A 40 -49.26 22.86 10.75
CA GLU A 40 -49.04 24.17 11.35
C GLU A 40 -47.70 24.57 12.02
N LYS A 41 -47.13 25.58 11.36
CA LYS A 41 -46.85 26.96 11.83
C LYS A 41 -45.45 27.32 12.35
N VAL A 42 -44.92 28.24 11.55
CA VAL A 42 -43.81 29.15 11.73
C VAL A 42 -44.14 30.27 12.71
N SER A 43 -43.06 30.77 13.35
CA SER A 43 -42.82 32.12 13.91
C SER A 43 -43.20 32.38 15.37
N GLN A 44 -42.18 32.58 16.24
CA GLN A 44 -41.70 33.92 16.61
C GLN A 44 -40.50 33.87 17.58
N GLN A 45 -39.35 34.36 17.08
CA GLN A 45 -38.44 35.37 17.62
C GLN A 45 -38.35 35.64 19.14
N GLY A 46 -37.13 35.57 19.69
CA GLY A 46 -36.72 36.15 20.97
C GLY A 46 -35.22 35.91 21.22
N ALA A 47 -34.48 36.98 21.54
CA ALA A 47 -33.03 37.13 21.42
C ALA A 47 -32.21 36.79 22.68
N GLU A 48 -30.91 36.51 22.45
CA GLU A 48 -29.71 36.63 23.33
C GLU A 48 -29.71 35.87 24.67
N GLU A 49 -28.65 35.23 25.16
CA GLU A 49 -27.22 35.26 24.86
C GLU A 49 -26.51 34.05 25.53
N ALA A 50 -25.23 33.90 25.21
CA ALA A 50 -24.17 33.23 25.99
C ALA A 50 -23.94 31.72 25.83
N GLY A 51 -22.83 31.43 25.15
CA GLY A 51 -21.83 30.52 25.70
C GLY A 51 -21.73 29.16 25.04
N ALA A 52 -20.91 29.07 24.00
CA ALA A 52 -19.82 28.10 23.93
C ALA A 52 -18.99 28.39 22.67
N ASP A 53 -17.73 28.66 22.92
CA ASP A 53 -16.58 28.61 22.02
C ASP A 53 -16.70 27.54 20.93
N GLU A 54 -17.26 27.90 19.77
CA GLU A 54 -16.97 27.21 18.51
C GLU A 54 -15.74 27.88 17.90
N SER A 55 -14.57 27.51 18.44
CA SER A 55 -13.31 27.62 17.70
C SER A 55 -13.43 26.79 16.43
N LEU A 56 -13.94 27.41 15.37
CA LEU A 56 -13.76 26.98 13.97
C LEU A 56 -12.26 26.87 13.73
N THR A 57 -11.74 25.68 14.03
CA THR A 57 -10.35 25.35 13.76
C THR A 57 -10.28 25.10 12.27
N ILE A 58 -10.01 26.16 11.51
CA ILE A 58 -9.59 26.03 10.12
C ILE A 58 -8.23 25.32 10.17
N HIS A 59 -8.24 24.00 9.99
CA HIS A 59 -7.03 23.29 9.60
C HIS A 59 -6.67 23.82 8.22
N SER A 60 -5.68 24.71 8.19
CA SER A 60 -4.89 24.94 7.00
C SER A 60 -4.12 23.64 6.75
N GLU A 61 -4.78 22.65 6.14
CA GLU A 61 -4.12 21.49 5.57
C GLU A 61 -3.29 22.02 4.40
N THR A 62 -2.03 22.35 4.68
CA THR A 62 -1.04 22.41 3.61
C THR A 62 -1.01 21.02 3.00
N PRO A 63 -1.28 20.86 1.69
CA PRO A 63 -1.23 19.53 1.09
C PRO A 63 0.17 18.96 1.30
N GLU A 64 0.24 17.83 1.99
CA GLU A 64 1.45 17.04 2.07
C GLU A 64 1.61 16.30 0.73
N TYR A 65 2.83 16.23 0.22
CA TYR A 65 3.14 15.56 -1.05
C TYR A 65 4.02 14.34 -0.78
N ILE A 66 3.83 13.30 -1.60
CA ILE A 66 4.64 12.09 -1.62
C ILE A 66 5.34 11.97 -2.96
N THR A 67 6.51 11.35 -2.96
CA THR A 67 7.28 11.07 -4.17
C THR A 67 7.26 9.57 -4.44
N VAL A 68 6.79 9.16 -5.62
CA VAL A 68 6.72 7.74 -6.01
C VAL A 68 7.48 7.48 -7.31
N PHE A 69 8.05 6.29 -7.44
CA PHE A 69 8.68 5.84 -8.68
C PHE A 69 7.73 4.93 -9.46
N VAL A 70 7.26 5.37 -10.62
CA VAL A 70 6.38 4.59 -11.51
C VAL A 70 7.20 4.00 -12.64
N CYS A 71 7.15 2.68 -12.82
CA CYS A 71 7.95 1.96 -13.81
C CYS A 71 7.26 0.74 -14.41
N GLY A 72 7.84 0.21 -15.50
CA GLY A 72 7.31 -0.91 -16.26
C GLY A 72 6.41 -0.47 -17.42
N ALA A 73 5.30 -1.17 -17.62
CA ALA A 73 4.36 -1.06 -18.74
C ALA A 73 3.43 0.19 -18.62
N VAL A 74 4.04 1.37 -18.57
CA VAL A 74 3.38 2.68 -18.58
C VAL A 74 3.93 3.55 -19.70
N LYS A 75 3.21 4.61 -20.08
CA LYS A 75 3.67 5.49 -21.17
C LYS A 75 4.92 6.30 -20.83
N ASN A 76 4.99 6.82 -19.61
CA ASN A 76 6.10 7.64 -19.14
C ASN A 76 6.56 7.10 -17.78
N GLU A 77 7.61 6.29 -17.78
CA GLU A 77 8.28 5.89 -16.54
C GLU A 77 8.98 7.10 -15.90
N GLY A 78 9.02 7.14 -14.58
CA GLY A 78 9.66 8.25 -13.88
C GLY A 78 9.25 8.39 -12.42
N VAL A 79 9.79 9.44 -11.81
CA VAL A 79 9.46 9.82 -10.44
C VAL A 79 8.40 10.92 -10.48
N TYR A 80 7.34 10.77 -9.70
CA TYR A 80 6.18 11.65 -9.68
C TYR A 80 5.93 12.16 -8.26
N GLU A 81 5.58 13.44 -8.15
CA GLU A 81 5.12 14.08 -6.92
C GLU A 81 3.59 14.09 -6.93
N LEU A 82 2.98 13.45 -5.94
CA LEU A 82 1.53 13.28 -5.80
C LEU A 82 1.09 13.78 -4.42
N GLU A 83 -0.19 14.07 -4.25
CA GLU A 83 -0.73 14.42 -2.94
C GLU A 83 -0.70 13.20 -2.01
N ALA A 84 -0.43 13.42 -0.72
CA ALA A 84 -0.48 12.37 0.28
C ALA A 84 -1.88 11.74 0.33
N GLY A 85 -1.93 10.40 0.32
CA GLY A 85 -3.17 9.64 0.22
C GLY A 85 -3.62 9.34 -1.22
N SER A 86 -2.89 9.78 -2.24
CA SER A 86 -3.06 9.33 -3.62
C SER A 86 -3.00 7.81 -3.73
N ARG A 87 -3.73 7.26 -4.70
CA ARG A 87 -3.80 5.83 -4.99
C ARG A 87 -2.92 5.47 -6.19
N ALA A 88 -2.68 4.18 -6.38
CA ALA A 88 -1.94 3.64 -7.52
C ALA A 88 -2.51 4.11 -8.87
N ASN A 89 -3.83 4.31 -8.97
CA ASN A 89 -4.46 4.94 -10.15
C ASN A 89 -3.92 6.36 -10.43
N ASP A 90 -3.74 7.18 -9.41
CA ASP A 90 -3.27 8.57 -9.57
C ASP A 90 -1.83 8.59 -10.09
N GLY A 91 -0.98 7.68 -9.59
CA GLY A 91 0.37 7.48 -10.12
C GLY A 91 0.39 6.99 -11.57
N LEU A 92 -0.53 6.09 -11.93
CA LEU A 92 -0.70 5.62 -13.30
C LEU A 92 -1.15 6.75 -14.25
N GLU A 93 -2.11 7.56 -13.82
CA GLU A 93 -2.60 8.71 -14.58
C GLU A 93 -1.49 9.75 -14.79
N ALA A 94 -0.70 10.05 -13.75
CA ALA A 94 0.47 10.92 -13.83
C ALA A 94 1.51 10.39 -14.83
N ALA A 95 1.68 9.06 -14.91
CA ALA A 95 2.53 8.39 -15.90
C ALA A 95 1.94 8.36 -17.34
N GLY A 96 0.73 8.88 -17.55
CA GLY A 96 0.05 8.90 -18.84
C GLY A 96 -0.72 7.63 -19.17
N GLY A 97 -0.94 6.75 -18.18
CA GLY A 97 -1.63 5.48 -18.31
C GLY A 97 -0.74 4.33 -18.72
N PHE A 98 -1.36 3.17 -18.89
CA PHE A 98 -0.72 1.94 -19.37
C PHE A 98 -0.11 2.10 -20.78
N SER A 99 0.96 1.34 -21.04
CA SER A 99 1.42 1.04 -22.38
C SER A 99 0.54 -0.04 -23.05
N ASP A 100 0.72 -0.27 -24.35
CA ASP A 100 -0.11 -1.20 -25.13
C ASP A 100 0.07 -2.67 -24.74
N ASP A 101 1.19 -3.00 -24.10
CA ASP A 101 1.60 -4.34 -23.68
C ASP A 101 1.40 -4.60 -22.18
N ALA A 102 0.80 -3.66 -21.45
CA ALA A 102 0.60 -3.78 -20.00
C ALA A 102 -0.40 -4.86 -19.60
N ASP A 103 -0.13 -5.53 -18.47
CA ASP A 103 -1.16 -6.29 -17.76
C ASP A 103 -1.98 -5.35 -16.86
N THR A 104 -3.18 -5.03 -17.31
CA THR A 104 -4.04 -4.03 -16.66
C THR A 104 -4.71 -4.53 -15.38
N VAL A 105 -4.63 -5.83 -15.08
CA VAL A 105 -5.25 -6.43 -13.89
C VAL A 105 -4.24 -6.86 -12.83
N ALA A 106 -2.95 -6.80 -13.13
CA ALA A 106 -1.89 -7.26 -12.23
C ALA A 106 -1.65 -6.34 -11.03
N VAL A 107 -1.98 -5.05 -11.13
CA VAL A 107 -1.78 -4.06 -10.07
C VAL A 107 -3.12 -3.64 -9.47
N ASN A 108 -3.21 -3.63 -8.15
CA ASN A 108 -4.38 -3.05 -7.47
C ASN A 108 -4.31 -1.52 -7.53
N LEU A 109 -5.00 -0.94 -8.51
CA LEU A 109 -5.07 0.51 -8.72
C LEU A 109 -5.70 1.28 -7.56
N ALA A 110 -6.37 0.58 -6.64
CA ALA A 110 -6.94 1.18 -5.44
C ALA A 110 -5.96 1.24 -4.26
N ASP A 111 -4.75 0.69 -4.34
CA ASP A 111 -3.80 0.79 -3.23
C ASP A 111 -3.39 2.24 -2.96
N VAL A 112 -3.35 2.61 -1.68
CA VAL A 112 -2.85 3.92 -1.25
C VAL A 112 -1.33 3.91 -1.38
N LEU A 113 -0.77 5.01 -1.88
CA LEU A 113 0.66 5.17 -2.10
C LEU A 113 1.33 5.76 -0.87
N GLU A 114 2.54 5.27 -0.61
CA GLU A 114 3.44 5.78 0.42
C GLU A 114 4.62 6.56 -0.20
N ASP A 115 5.20 7.49 0.57
CA ASP A 115 6.39 8.22 0.12
C ASP A 115 7.57 7.27 -0.12
N GLY A 116 8.26 7.46 -1.25
CA GLY A 116 9.35 6.59 -1.70
C GLY A 116 8.91 5.26 -2.29
N GLN A 117 7.61 4.98 -2.42
CA GLN A 117 7.10 3.73 -2.97
C GLN A 117 7.46 3.58 -4.46
N LYS A 118 7.83 2.36 -4.85
CA LYS A 118 7.92 1.95 -6.26
C LYS A 118 6.61 1.30 -6.69
N LEU A 119 6.00 1.85 -7.74
CA LEU A 119 4.79 1.33 -8.38
C LEU A 119 5.16 0.71 -9.72
N TYR A 120 5.19 -0.63 -9.76
CA TYR A 120 5.56 -1.39 -10.95
C TYR A 120 4.33 -1.91 -11.69
N PHE A 121 4.27 -1.67 -13.00
CA PHE A 121 3.25 -2.20 -13.88
C PHE A 121 3.87 -3.26 -14.80
N PRO A 122 3.50 -4.54 -14.70
CA PRO A 122 4.10 -5.58 -15.53
C PRO A 122 3.54 -5.60 -16.96
N VAL A 123 4.28 -6.23 -17.88
CA VAL A 123 3.75 -6.55 -19.21
C VAL A 123 2.88 -7.81 -19.18
N GLY A 124 1.95 -7.93 -20.12
CA GLY A 124 1.06 -9.07 -20.26
C GLY A 124 1.81 -10.39 -20.41
N GLY A 125 1.57 -11.33 -19.49
CA GLY A 125 2.24 -12.64 -19.49
C GLY A 125 3.64 -12.64 -18.86
N GLU A 126 4.05 -11.54 -18.23
CA GLU A 126 5.22 -11.51 -17.35
C GLU A 126 4.99 -12.38 -16.11
N GLN A 127 5.96 -13.23 -15.79
CA GLN A 127 5.94 -13.98 -14.55
C GLN A 127 6.47 -13.09 -13.43
N LEU A 128 5.58 -12.37 -12.74
CA LEU A 128 5.95 -11.62 -11.54
C LEU A 128 6.44 -12.56 -10.43
N PRO A 129 7.50 -12.19 -9.69
CA PRO A 129 7.77 -12.78 -8.39
C PRO A 129 6.53 -12.58 -7.50
N ASP A 130 6.05 -13.66 -6.88
CA ASP A 130 4.88 -13.62 -6.01
C ASP A 130 5.16 -12.71 -4.80
N GLU A 131 4.67 -11.47 -4.84
CA GLU A 131 4.83 -10.48 -3.75
C GLU A 131 4.07 -10.89 -2.47
N SER A 132 3.24 -11.93 -2.53
CA SER A 132 2.72 -12.63 -1.34
C SER A 132 3.83 -13.30 -0.51
N LYS A 133 5.07 -13.29 -1.00
CA LYS A 133 6.30 -13.64 -0.27
C LYS A 133 7.31 -12.50 -0.13
N ALA A 134 6.93 -11.25 -0.41
CA ALA A 134 7.77 -10.07 -0.18
C ALA A 134 7.76 -9.60 1.30
N GLY A 135 7.73 -10.58 2.21
CA GLY A 135 7.95 -10.38 3.64
C GLY A 135 9.24 -11.06 4.11
N THR A 136 10.27 -11.23 3.26
CA THR A 136 11.59 -11.73 3.70
C THR A 136 12.71 -11.40 2.71
N ASP A 137 12.97 -10.12 2.41
CA ASP A 137 14.28 -9.78 1.80
C ASP A 137 14.82 -8.39 2.13
N ALA A 138 14.66 -7.99 3.39
CA ALA A 138 15.68 -7.20 4.08
C ALA A 138 16.60 -8.16 4.85
N SER A 139 17.22 -9.12 4.15
CA SER A 139 18.20 -10.03 4.73
C SER A 139 19.61 -9.45 4.60
N GLU A 140 19.88 -8.39 5.37
CA GLU A 140 20.97 -8.65 6.32
C GLU A 140 20.43 -9.81 7.17
N GLN A 141 20.89 -11.04 6.91
CA GLN A 141 20.50 -12.19 7.72
C GLN A 141 20.83 -11.82 9.17
N ARG A 142 19.84 -11.30 9.91
CA ARG A 142 20.04 -10.83 11.29
C ARG A 142 20.42 -12.07 12.08
N LEU A 143 21.72 -12.22 12.28
CA LEU A 143 22.27 -13.36 12.97
C LEU A 143 21.68 -13.38 14.37
N VAL A 144 21.12 -14.52 14.76
CA VAL A 144 20.58 -14.70 16.11
C VAL A 144 21.76 -14.80 17.07
N ASN A 145 21.89 -13.84 17.98
CA ASN A 145 22.93 -13.89 19.00
C ASN A 145 22.57 -14.97 20.05
N ILE A 146 23.35 -16.04 20.12
CA ILE A 146 23.06 -17.19 21.00
C ILE A 146 23.24 -16.89 22.49
N ASN A 147 23.99 -15.83 22.82
CA ASN A 147 24.24 -15.40 24.19
C ASN A 147 23.11 -14.52 24.73
N SER A 148 22.38 -13.81 23.88
CA SER A 148 21.32 -12.86 24.29
C SER A 148 19.91 -13.28 23.87
N ALA A 149 19.76 -14.01 22.77
CA ALA A 149 18.46 -14.36 22.20
C ALA A 149 17.56 -15.11 23.20
N ASP A 150 16.27 -14.83 23.18
CA ASP A 150 15.29 -15.56 23.95
C ASP A 150 14.91 -16.91 23.29
N ALA A 151 14.07 -17.70 23.96
CA ALA A 151 13.69 -19.01 23.44
C ALA A 151 12.90 -18.92 22.12
N ALA A 152 12.07 -17.89 21.95
CA ALA A 152 11.28 -17.71 20.74
C ALA A 152 12.17 -17.30 19.56
N GLU A 153 13.13 -16.42 19.78
CA GLU A 153 14.14 -16.03 18.79
C GLU A 153 15.01 -17.23 18.37
N LEU A 154 15.44 -18.07 19.32
CA LEU A 154 16.20 -19.28 19.01
C LEU A 154 15.39 -20.29 18.18
N MET A 155 14.06 -20.36 18.36
CA MET A 155 13.17 -21.23 17.58
C MET A 155 12.98 -20.79 16.13
N THR A 156 13.40 -19.57 15.77
CA THR A 156 13.44 -19.14 14.37
C THR A 156 14.54 -19.86 13.57
N LEU A 157 15.51 -20.46 14.27
CA LEU A 157 16.64 -21.13 13.65
C LEU A 157 16.28 -22.50 13.08
N PRO A 158 16.84 -22.89 11.93
CA PRO A 158 16.51 -24.15 11.26
C PRO A 158 16.88 -25.35 12.13
N GLY A 159 15.89 -26.16 12.48
CA GLY A 159 16.08 -27.37 13.29
C GLY A 159 16.17 -27.14 14.79
N ILE A 160 15.92 -25.91 15.27
CA ILE A 160 15.71 -25.60 16.69
C ILE A 160 14.21 -25.49 16.95
N GLY A 161 13.73 -26.30 17.90
CA GLY A 161 12.39 -26.19 18.45
C GLY A 161 12.46 -25.95 19.96
N GLU A 162 11.31 -25.84 20.60
CA GLU A 162 11.13 -25.54 22.03
C GLU A 162 12.15 -26.23 22.95
N THR A 163 12.33 -27.54 22.77
CA THR A 163 13.25 -28.35 23.59
C THR A 163 14.70 -27.91 23.44
N LYS A 164 15.16 -27.68 22.20
CA LYS A 164 16.55 -27.29 21.94
C LYS A 164 16.81 -25.84 22.33
N ALA A 165 15.85 -24.95 22.06
CA ALA A 165 15.92 -23.57 22.51
C ALA A 165 16.05 -23.48 24.04
N SER A 166 15.24 -24.25 24.77
CA SER A 166 15.34 -24.38 26.22
C SER A 166 16.71 -24.89 26.67
N GLN A 167 17.26 -25.89 25.98
CA GLN A 167 18.58 -26.45 26.29
C GLN A 167 19.73 -25.45 26.06
N ILE A 168 19.67 -24.61 25.02
CA ILE A 168 20.64 -23.54 24.77
C ILE A 168 20.61 -22.52 25.92
N VAL A 169 19.40 -22.07 26.30
CA VAL A 169 19.22 -21.10 27.39
C VAL A 169 19.67 -21.68 28.73
N GLU A 170 19.39 -22.96 29.00
CA GLU A 170 19.84 -23.65 30.21
C GLU A 170 21.37 -23.80 30.22
N TYR A 171 21.95 -24.20 29.09
CA TYR A 171 23.40 -24.35 28.96
C TYR A 171 24.12 -23.06 29.29
N ARG A 172 23.70 -21.90 28.72
CA ARG A 172 24.35 -20.62 28.99
C ARG A 172 24.15 -20.13 30.43
N ARG A 173 23.02 -20.48 31.07
CA ARG A 173 22.79 -20.18 32.50
C ARG A 173 23.71 -20.97 33.41
N LYS A 174 24.01 -22.23 33.07
CA LYS A 174 24.80 -23.14 33.89
C LYS A 174 26.31 -23.01 33.65
N ASN A 175 26.72 -22.84 32.40
CA ASN A 175 28.13 -22.86 31.98
C ASN A 175 28.68 -21.46 31.65
N GLY A 176 27.82 -20.44 31.58
CA GLY A 176 28.18 -19.09 31.12
C GLY A 176 27.97 -18.90 29.62
N ALA A 177 28.31 -17.72 29.11
CA ALA A 177 28.19 -17.39 27.69
C ALA A 177 29.04 -18.32 26.81
N PHE A 178 28.54 -18.61 25.60
CA PHE A 178 29.29 -19.29 24.55
C PHE A 178 30.42 -18.37 24.07
N ALA A 179 31.65 -18.88 24.05
CA ALA A 179 32.83 -18.12 23.63
C ALA A 179 32.97 -18.11 22.10
N CYS A 180 32.54 -19.20 21.44
CA CYS A 180 32.49 -19.31 20.00
C CYS A 180 31.23 -20.05 19.54
N LYS A 181 30.92 -19.95 18.24
CA LYS A 181 29.75 -20.62 17.65
C LYS A 181 29.79 -22.14 17.85
N ASP A 182 30.98 -22.75 17.73
CA ASP A 182 31.18 -24.20 17.84
C ASP A 182 30.81 -24.75 19.23
N ASP A 183 30.83 -23.91 20.27
CA ASP A 183 30.46 -24.28 21.64
C ASP A 183 28.99 -24.75 21.74
N LEU A 184 28.14 -24.42 20.77
CA LEU A 184 26.77 -24.94 20.66
C LEU A 184 26.72 -26.47 20.58
N LYS A 185 27.78 -27.12 20.09
CA LYS A 185 27.85 -28.58 20.00
C LYS A 185 27.88 -29.26 21.37
N ASN A 186 28.17 -28.51 22.44
CA ASN A 186 28.13 -28.99 23.82
C ASN A 186 26.70 -29.01 24.39
N VAL A 187 25.72 -28.42 23.67
CA VAL A 187 24.31 -28.44 24.06
C VAL A 187 23.70 -29.78 23.65
N SER A 188 23.04 -30.44 24.60
CA SER A 188 22.33 -31.70 24.35
C SER A 188 21.37 -31.53 23.17
N GLY A 189 21.42 -32.44 22.19
CA GLY A 189 20.55 -32.40 21.01
C GLY A 189 21.03 -31.50 19.86
N ILE A 190 22.17 -30.82 20.00
CA ILE A 190 22.83 -30.07 18.93
C ILE A 190 24.17 -30.75 18.62
N GLY A 191 24.15 -31.69 17.66
CA GLY A 191 25.37 -32.28 17.10
C GLY A 191 25.79 -31.59 15.80
N ASP A 192 26.86 -32.09 15.16
CA ASP A 192 27.44 -31.49 13.94
C ASP A 192 26.39 -31.23 12.84
N SER A 193 25.51 -32.20 12.59
CA SER A 193 24.48 -32.07 11.55
C SER A 193 23.48 -30.94 11.78
N ILE A 194 23.22 -30.58 13.05
CA ILE A 194 22.37 -29.43 13.38
C ILE A 194 23.22 -28.17 13.34
N TYR A 195 24.42 -28.18 13.92
CA TYR A 195 25.33 -27.05 13.92
C TYR A 195 25.64 -26.53 12.50
N GLU A 196 25.91 -27.41 11.53
CA GLU A 196 26.17 -27.04 10.14
C GLU A 196 25.02 -26.24 9.51
N LYS A 197 23.77 -26.49 9.95
CA LYS A 197 22.59 -25.75 9.50
C LYS A 197 22.44 -24.40 10.19
N LEU A 198 23.09 -24.22 11.33
CA LEU A 198 22.95 -23.04 12.20
C LEU A 198 24.08 -22.04 12.00
N GLU A 199 25.29 -22.49 11.65
CA GLU A 199 26.52 -21.68 11.62
C GLU A 199 26.37 -20.34 10.89
N THR A 200 25.62 -20.33 9.78
CA THR A 200 25.36 -19.14 8.95
C THR A 200 24.28 -18.21 9.49
N TYR A 201 23.50 -18.65 10.49
CA TYR A 201 22.34 -17.92 11.03
C TYR A 201 22.55 -17.37 12.46
N ILE A 202 23.69 -17.66 13.07
CA ILE A 202 23.96 -17.33 14.48
C ILE A 202 25.15 -16.38 14.65
N SER A 203 25.18 -15.66 15.77
CA SER A 203 26.31 -14.84 16.24
C SER A 203 26.58 -15.10 17.73
N THR A 204 27.78 -14.77 18.19
CA THR A 204 28.16 -14.76 19.62
C THR A 204 28.40 -13.34 20.17
N GLU A 205 28.35 -12.33 19.30
CA GLU A 205 28.58 -10.90 19.60
C GLU A 205 27.33 -10.19 20.11
#